data_AF-A0A967GTI4-F1
#
_entry.id   AF-A0A967GTI4-F1
#
_cell.length_a   1.000
_cell.length_b   1.000
_cell.length_c   1.000
_cell.angle_alpha   90.00
_cell.angle_beta   90.00
_cell.angle_gamma   90.00
#
_symmetry.space_group_name_H-M   'P 1'
#
loop_
_entity.id
_entity.type
_entity.pdbx_description
1 polymer ?
#
loop_
_entity_poly.entity_id
_entity_poly.type
_entity_poly.pdbx_seq_one_letter_code
_entity_poly.pdbx_strand_id
1 'polypeptide(L)' 'MRLAGRKWIYFEMTSTAVDTNIHNMTLMTGFEGQMLVFNFNSTREAFPRVEKALRKSMNSITIGVPGKKRKKR' A
#
# COMPACT_ATOMS: atom_id res chain seq x y z
N MET A 1 -5.10 10.83 -2.35
CA MET A 1 -5.62 9.81 -3.29
C MET A 1 -6.95 9.25 -2.79
N ARG A 2 -7.84 8.77 -3.66
CA ARG A 2 -9.09 8.09 -3.26
C ARG A 2 -9.07 6.64 -3.76
N LEU A 3 -9.25 5.68 -2.86
CA LEU A 3 -9.21 4.24 -3.15
C LEU A 3 -10.21 3.52 -2.25
N ALA A 4 -10.94 2.55 -2.79
CA ALA A 4 -12.01 1.84 -2.08
C ALA A 4 -13.01 2.80 -1.36
N GLY A 5 -13.40 3.90 -2.02
CA GLY A 5 -14.34 4.91 -1.49
C GLY A 5 -13.78 5.82 -0.39
N ARG A 6 -12.56 5.57 0.10
CA ARG A 6 -11.95 6.26 1.24
C ARG A 6 -10.79 7.16 0.80
N LYS A 7 -10.50 8.21 1.59
CA LYS A 7 -9.30 9.04 1.41
C LYS A 7 -8.09 8.32 2.00
N TRP A 8 -7.02 8.31 1.24
CA TRP A 8 -5.73 7.75 1.64
C TRP A 8 -4.65 8.81 1.58
N ILE A 9 -3.77 8.78 2.57
CA ILE A 9 -2.46 9.43 2.53
C ILE A 9 -1.57 8.51 1.70
N TYR A 10 -0.93 9.07 0.69
CA TYR A 10 0.02 8.38 -0.18
C TYR A 10 1.37 9.07 -0.07
N PHE A 11 2.41 8.30 0.14
CA PHE A 11 3.77 8.79 0.25
C PHE A 11 4.70 7.87 -0.53
N GLU A 12 5.42 8.43 -1.50
CA GLU A 12 6.37 7.71 -2.34
C GLU A 12 7.73 8.37 -2.17
N MET A 13 8.71 7.64 -1.68
CA MET A 13 10.05 8.15 -1.44
C MET A 13 11.11 7.09 -1.71
N THR A 14 12.32 7.54 -2.04
CA THR A 14 13.50 6.69 -1.98
C THR A 14 14.31 7.07 -0.75
N SER A 15 14.63 6.09 0.10
CA SER A 15 15.48 6.28 1.28
C SER A 15 16.79 5.51 1.14
N THR A 16 17.86 6.05 1.71
CA THR A 16 19.16 5.38 1.76
C THR A 16 19.16 4.38 2.92
N ALA A 17 19.54 3.14 2.63
CA ALA A 17 19.92 2.12 3.61
C ALA A 17 21.43 1.86 3.50
N VAL A 18 21.99 1.11 4.46
CA VAL A 18 23.46 0.92 4.60
C VAL A 18 24.12 0.48 3.28
N ASP A 19 23.47 -0.43 2.53
CA ASP A 19 24.04 -1.03 1.32
C ASP A 19 23.20 -0.80 0.04
N THR A 20 22.08 -0.09 0.12
CA THR A 20 21.16 0.07 -1.02
C THR A 20 20.22 1.26 -0.84
N ASN A 21 19.53 1.66 -1.90
CA ASN A 21 18.43 2.61 -1.83
C ASN A 21 17.10 1.85 -1.89
N ILE A 22 16.19 2.13 -0.97
CA ILE A 22 14.86 1.51 -0.94
C ILE A 22 13.84 2.49 -1.52
N HIS A 23 13.14 2.07 -2.56
CA HIS A 23 11.96 2.75 -3.07
C HIS A 23 10.73 2.27 -2.31
N ASN A 24 10.11 3.17 -1.56
CA ASN A 24 8.95 2.92 -0.70
C ASN A 24 7.73 3.62 -1.30
N MET A 25 6.61 2.90 -1.43
CA MET A 25 5.28 3.47 -1.63
C MET A 25 4.40 3.09 -0.45
N THR A 26 4.01 4.08 0.34
CA THR A 26 3.21 3.89 1.56
C THR A 26 1.81 4.47 1.37
N LEU A 27 0.80 3.67 1.71
CA LEU A 27 -0.60 4.06 1.79
C LEU A 27 -1.09 3.96 3.23
N MET A 28 -1.74 5.01 3.72
CA MET A 28 -2.29 5.06 5.08
C MET A 28 -3.73 5.57 5.09
N THR A 29 -4.58 4.93 5.89
CA THR A 29 -5.92 5.42 6.19
C THR A 29 -6.42 4.88 7.53
N GLY A 30 -7.35 5.58 8.16
CA GLY A 30 -8.07 5.04 9.31
C GLY A 30 -9.13 4.02 8.88
N PHE A 31 -9.40 2.99 9.67
CA PHE A 31 -10.49 2.03 9.47
C PHE A 31 -10.89 1.44 10.82
N GLU A 32 -12.17 1.54 11.19
CA GLU A 32 -12.73 1.00 12.46
C GLU A 32 -11.91 1.37 13.72
N GLY A 33 -11.47 2.63 13.82
CA GLY A 33 -10.67 3.11 14.95
C GLY A 33 -9.19 2.69 14.91
N GLN A 34 -8.76 1.94 13.90
CA GLN A 34 -7.37 1.54 13.69
C GLN A 34 -6.76 2.26 12.48
N MET A 35 -5.43 2.29 12.42
CA MET A 35 -4.70 2.77 11.25
C MET A 35 -4.29 1.58 10.38
N LEU A 36 -4.71 1.57 9.12
CA LEU A 36 -4.20 0.63 8.12
C LEU A 36 -3.02 1.27 7.40
N VAL A 37 -1.91 0.53 7.34
CA VAL A 37 -0.70 0.93 6.63
C VAL A 37 -0.34 -0.18 5.65
N PHE A 38 -0.25 0.17 4.37
CA PHE A 38 0.30 -0.71 3.34
C PHE A 38 1.62 -0.10 2.89
N ASN A 39 2.69 -0.87 2.98
CA ASN A 39 4.01 -0.45 2.54
C ASN A 39 4.49 -1.40 1.42
N PHE A 40 4.81 -0.83 0.27
CA PHE A 40 5.37 -1.54 -0.88
C PHE A 40 6.82 -1.11 -1.07
N ASN A 41 7.73 -2.04 -0.82
CA ASN A 41 9.17 -1.80 -0.86
C ASN A 41 9.85 -2.58 -1.97
N SER A 42 10.85 -1.96 -2.56
CA SER A 42 11.83 -2.60 -3.44
C SER A 42 13.14 -1.85 -3.36
N THR A 43 14.26 -2.48 -3.74
CA THR A 43 15.47 -1.69 -4.01
C THR A 43 15.20 -0.80 -5.22
N ARG A 44 15.87 0.35 -5.27
CA ARG A 44 15.76 1.31 -6.38
C ARG A 44 16.06 0.64 -7.72
N GLU A 45 17.00 -0.29 -7.74
CA GLU A 45 17.43 -1.02 -8.94
C GLU A 45 16.36 -2.02 -9.40
N ALA A 46 15.65 -2.65 -8.47
CA ALA A 46 14.58 -3.59 -8.78
C ALA A 46 13.26 -2.90 -9.16
N PHE A 47 13.02 -1.69 -8.65
CA PHE A 47 11.74 -0.99 -8.79
C PHE A 47 11.20 -0.92 -10.23
N PRO A 48 11.99 -0.56 -11.27
CA PRO A 48 11.47 -0.49 -12.63
C PRO A 48 10.88 -1.81 -13.16
N ARG A 49 11.37 -2.95 -12.66
CA ARG A 49 10.90 -4.28 -13.06
C ARG A 49 9.57 -4.65 -12.40
N VAL A 50 9.31 -4.13 -11.21
CA VAL A 50 8.14 -4.50 -10.38
C VAL A 50 7.11 -3.38 -10.28
N GLU A 51 7.42 -2.15 -10.68
CA GLU A 51 6.58 -0.96 -10.52
C GLU A 51 5.15 -1.21 -10.99
N LYS A 52 4.98 -1.71 -12.22
CA LYS A 52 3.65 -1.99 -12.79
C LYS A 52 2.87 -2.98 -11.92
N ALA A 53 3.52 -4.02 -11.41
CA ALA A 53 2.89 -5.04 -10.57
C ALA A 53 2.55 -4.46 -9.18
N LEU A 54 3.44 -3.68 -8.58
CA LEU A 54 3.22 -3.03 -7.29
C LEU A 54 2.05 -2.03 -7.37
N ARG A 55 2.03 -1.16 -8.38
CA ARG A 55 0.92 -0.20 -8.58
C ARG A 55 -0.40 -0.92 -8.88
N LYS A 56 -0.37 -2.05 -9.61
CA LYS A 56 -1.56 -2.90 -9.81
C LYS A 56 -2.04 -3.51 -8.48
N SER A 57 -1.12 -4.04 -7.67
CA SER A 57 -1.44 -4.58 -6.34
C SER A 57 -2.03 -3.49 -5.43
N MET A 58 -1.44 -2.31 -5.42
CA MET A 58 -1.93 -1.14 -4.69
C MET A 58 -3.37 -0.78 -5.09
N ASN A 59 -3.66 -0.73 -6.39
CA ASN A 59 -5.00 -0.41 -6.89
C ASN A 59 -6.03 -1.52 -6.66
N SER A 60 -5.61 -2.73 -6.28
CA SER A 60 -6.50 -3.84 -5.94
C SER A 60 -6.98 -3.83 -4.49
N ILE A 61 -6.51 -2.90 -3.65
CA ILE A 61 -6.92 -2.82 -2.24
C ILE A 61 -8.43 -2.52 -2.18
N THR A 62 -9.16 -3.42 -1.52
CA THR A 62 -10.57 -3.28 -1.20
C THR A 62 -10.76 -3.31 0.30
N ILE A 63 -11.64 -2.46 0.83
CA ILE A 63 -12.07 -2.51 2.23
C ILE A 63 -13.44 -3.21 2.27
N GLY A 64 -13.57 -4.21 3.13
CA GLY A 64 -14.86 -4.87 3.37
C GLY A 64 -15.89 -3.90 3.97
N VAL A 65 -17.17 -4.11 3.70
CA VAL A 65 -18.23 -3.34 4.36
C VAL A 65 -18.24 -3.72 5.85
N PRO A 66 -18.17 -2.75 6.79
CA PRO A 66 -18.31 -3.02 8.21
C PRO A 66 -19.57 -3.86 8.48
N GLY A 67 -19.42 -4.97 9.22
CA GLY A 67 -20.55 -5.80 9.65
C GLY A 67 -20.87 -7.05 8.81
N LYS A 68 -20.32 -7.23 7.60
CA LYS A 68 -20.43 -8.53 6.90
C LYS A 68 -19.30 -9.47 7.36
N LYS A 69 -19.55 -10.22 8.44
CA LYS A 69 -18.70 -11.38 8.78
C LYS A 69 -18.60 -12.28 7.55
N ARG A 70 -17.38 -12.49 7.05
CA ARG A 70 -17.10 -13.51 6.04
C ARG A 70 -17.52 -14.85 6.68
N LYS A 71 -18.61 -15.48 6.19
CA LYS A 71 -18.94 -16.86 6.56
C LYS A 71 -17.70 -17.69 6.21
N LYS A 72 -17.03 -18.26 7.22
CA LYS A 72 -16.00 -19.27 7.01
C LYS A 72 -16.67 -20.41 6.25
N ARG A 73 -16.17 -20.70 5.05
CA ARG A 73 -16.47 -21.93 4.33
C ARG A 73 -15.58 -23.03 4.89
#